data_AF-A0A2A5BDP4-F1
#
_entry.id   AF-A0A2A5BDP4-F1
#
_cell.length_a   1.000
_cell.length_b   1.000
_cell.length_c   1.000
_cell.angle_alpha   90.00
_cell.angle_beta   90.00
_cell.angle_gamma   90.00
#
_symmetry.space_group_name_H-M   'P 1'
#
loop_
_entity.id
_entity.type
_entity.pdbx_description
1 polymer ?
#
loop_
_entity_poly.entity_id
_entity_poly.type
_entity_poly.pdbx_seq_one_letter_code
_entity_poly.pdbx_strand_id
1 'polypeptide(L)'
;MCKYYLIVIFSFLLLGINAQTPNFNEFIGVEYRSLTELDYFSNYSEMGGSMIESLDSEKFALEHYALDSIHLIVLVIVKVNELGKAQYTFLDAVKIILQNNEYIQYGLCRLDEGYNSDLIASYKSSSQKEEFYSDIIFAWTADRQSKRIVSIETVGIDCINEGYGLFNDE
;
A
#
# COMPACT_ATOMS: atom_id res chain seq x y z
N MET A 1 55.81 35.65 18.81
CA MET A 1 55.23 34.35 18.41
C MET A 1 53.77 34.34 18.85
N CYS A 2 52.81 34.36 17.91
CA CYS A 2 51.42 34.06 18.21
C CYS A 2 50.76 33.62 16.89
N LYS A 3 50.45 32.33 16.75
CA LYS A 3 49.75 31.77 15.59
C LYS A 3 48.28 31.62 15.97
N TYR A 4 47.40 32.35 15.31
CA TYR A 4 45.96 32.12 15.39
C TYR A 4 45.58 31.02 14.41
N TYR A 5 45.07 29.90 14.91
CA TYR A 5 44.44 28.86 14.10
C TYR A 5 42.94 29.13 14.04
N LEU A 6 42.44 29.43 12.84
CA LEU A 6 41.03 29.51 12.52
C LEU A 6 40.50 28.08 12.37
N ILE A 7 39.76 27.57 13.36
CA ILE A 7 39.07 26.29 13.26
C ILE A 7 37.68 26.56 12.67
N VAL A 8 37.50 26.23 11.40
CA VAL A 8 36.18 26.19 10.75
C VAL A 8 35.56 24.84 11.08
N ILE A 9 34.60 24.81 12.00
CA ILE A 9 33.81 23.60 12.29
C ILE A 9 32.67 23.55 11.28
N PHE A 10 32.82 22.72 10.25
CA PHE A 10 31.75 22.37 9.32
C PHE A 10 30.84 21.35 9.99
N SER A 11 29.79 21.83 10.66
CA SER A 11 28.73 20.97 11.21
C SER A 11 27.83 20.47 10.08
N PHE A 12 28.27 19.43 9.37
CA PHE A 12 27.40 18.61 8.54
C PHE A 12 26.59 17.66 9.44
N LEU A 13 25.52 18.17 10.04
CA LEU A 13 24.46 17.32 10.62
C LEU A 13 23.49 16.94 9.50
N LEU A 14 23.92 16.00 8.66
CA LEU A 14 23.02 15.22 7.82
C LEU A 14 22.30 14.21 8.73
N LEU A 15 21.25 14.64 9.40
CA LEU A 15 20.20 13.72 9.84
C LEU A 15 19.32 13.41 8.63
N GLY A 16 19.88 12.65 7.70
CA GLY A 16 19.07 11.85 6.78
C GLY A 16 18.39 10.78 7.63
N ILE A 17 17.18 11.07 8.11
CA ILE A 17 16.27 10.04 8.57
C ILE A 17 15.98 9.21 7.32
N ASN A 18 16.75 8.15 7.12
CA ASN A 18 16.32 7.04 6.27
C ASN A 18 14.96 6.64 6.83
N ALA A 19 13.89 6.92 6.10
CA ALA A 19 12.60 6.34 6.35
C ALA A 19 12.78 4.83 6.12
N GLN A 20 13.25 4.11 7.15
CA GLN A 20 13.19 2.66 7.17
C GLN A 20 11.72 2.32 7.06
N THR A 21 11.35 1.69 5.94
CA THR A 21 10.09 0.98 5.84
C THR A 21 9.96 0.08 7.06
N PRO A 22 8.83 0.10 7.79
CA PRO A 22 8.65 -0.76 8.94
C PRO A 22 8.89 -2.21 8.52
N ASN A 23 9.69 -2.92 9.29
CA ASN A 23 9.94 -4.33 9.04
C ASN A 23 8.79 -5.14 9.65
N PHE A 24 7.89 -5.66 8.81
CA PHE A 24 6.75 -6.46 9.24
C PHE A 24 7.06 -7.96 9.40
N ASN A 25 8.34 -8.36 9.43
CA ASN A 25 8.76 -9.76 9.50
C ASN A 25 8.16 -10.53 10.69
N GLU A 26 7.89 -9.85 11.81
CA GLU A 26 7.30 -10.49 13.00
C GLU A 26 5.84 -10.92 12.81
N PHE A 27 5.15 -10.34 11.82
CA PHE A 27 3.75 -10.67 11.52
C PHE A 27 3.62 -11.73 10.44
N ILE A 28 4.68 -12.03 9.68
CA ILE A 28 4.62 -13.00 8.58
C ILE A 28 4.17 -14.37 9.12
N GLY A 29 3.09 -14.90 8.54
CA GLY A 29 2.49 -16.17 8.91
C GLY A 29 1.52 -16.09 10.11
N VAL A 30 1.37 -14.93 10.75
CA VAL A 30 0.37 -14.74 11.80
C VAL A 30 -1.02 -14.88 11.21
N GLU A 31 -1.84 -15.72 11.85
CA GLU A 31 -3.24 -15.88 11.51
C GLU A 31 -4.12 -14.97 12.37
N TYR A 32 -5.06 -14.27 11.75
CA TYR A 32 -5.98 -13.36 12.44
C TYR A 32 -7.37 -13.34 11.78
N ARG A 33 -8.34 -12.72 12.46
CA ARG A 33 -9.67 -12.47 11.90
C ARG A 33 -9.92 -11.01 11.58
N SER A 34 -9.38 -10.12 12.40
CA SER A 34 -9.20 -8.72 12.07
C SER A 34 -7.77 -8.32 12.42
N LEU A 35 -7.10 -7.58 11.54
CA LEU A 35 -5.73 -7.14 11.81
C LEU A 35 -5.64 -6.29 13.08
N THR A 36 -6.71 -5.55 13.38
CA THR A 36 -6.84 -4.71 14.58
C THR A 36 -6.87 -5.48 15.91
N GLU A 37 -7.03 -6.81 15.87
CA GLU A 37 -6.88 -7.68 17.05
C GLU A 37 -5.41 -7.83 17.48
N LEU A 38 -4.46 -7.46 16.61
CA LEU A 38 -3.04 -7.47 16.92
C LEU A 38 -2.64 -6.11 17.52
N ASP A 39 -1.98 -6.12 18.69
CA ASP A 39 -1.65 -4.91 19.46
C ASP A 39 -0.96 -3.81 18.63
N TYR A 40 -0.08 -4.18 17.69
CA TYR A 40 0.62 -3.22 16.83
C TYR A 40 -0.33 -2.45 15.90
N PHE A 41 -1.43 -3.07 15.47
CA PHE A 41 -2.38 -2.51 14.51
C PHE A 41 -3.70 -2.05 15.15
N SER A 42 -3.81 -2.07 16.48
CA SER A 42 -5.08 -1.84 17.20
C SER A 42 -5.71 -0.46 16.96
N ASN A 43 -4.92 0.53 16.54
CA ASN A 43 -5.38 1.90 16.28
C ASN A 43 -5.70 2.16 14.81
N TYR A 44 -5.45 1.21 13.92
CA TYR A 44 -5.80 1.33 12.52
C TYR A 44 -7.30 1.08 12.31
N SER A 45 -7.88 1.78 11.36
CA SER A 45 -9.24 1.52 10.87
C SER A 45 -9.18 0.70 9.58
N GLU A 46 -10.03 -0.30 9.46
CA GLU A 46 -10.22 -1.04 8.21
C GLU A 46 -10.97 -0.14 7.21
N MET A 47 -10.37 0.04 6.03
CA MET A 47 -10.91 0.87 4.95
C MET A 47 -11.59 0.01 3.89
N GLY A 48 -11.15 -1.24 3.72
CA GLY A 48 -11.68 -2.18 2.76
C GLY A 48 -10.66 -3.24 2.37
N GLY A 49 -10.99 -4.00 1.34
CA GLY A 49 -10.10 -5.00 0.77
C GLY A 49 -10.57 -5.48 -0.60
N SER A 50 -9.67 -6.14 -1.32
CA SER A 50 -9.95 -6.70 -2.64
C SER A 50 -9.37 -8.11 -2.74
N MET A 51 -10.19 -9.03 -3.24
CA MET A 51 -9.69 -10.37 -3.62
C MET A 51 -8.84 -10.22 -4.88
N ILE A 52 -7.65 -10.81 -4.86
CA ILE A 52 -6.81 -10.90 -6.05
C ILE A 52 -6.81 -12.36 -6.54
N GLU A 53 -6.28 -12.58 -7.74
CA GLU A 53 -6.29 -13.90 -8.36
C GLU A 53 -5.65 -14.99 -7.48
N SER A 54 -6.20 -16.20 -7.53
CA SER A 54 -5.64 -17.35 -6.80
C SER A 54 -4.40 -17.91 -7.49
N LEU A 55 -3.48 -18.48 -6.71
CA LEU A 55 -2.29 -19.21 -7.20
C LEU A 55 -2.17 -20.53 -6.43
N ASP A 56 -1.96 -21.65 -7.12
CA ASP A 56 -1.79 -22.98 -6.52
C ASP A 56 -2.81 -23.31 -5.42
N SER A 57 -4.09 -22.98 -5.65
CA SER A 57 -5.24 -23.11 -4.72
C SER A 57 -5.26 -22.19 -3.50
N GLU A 58 -4.21 -21.40 -3.28
CA GLU A 58 -4.21 -20.31 -2.30
C GLU A 58 -5.02 -19.13 -2.85
N LYS A 59 -5.92 -18.59 -2.01
CA LYS A 59 -6.68 -17.39 -2.30
C LYS A 59 -5.98 -16.21 -1.67
N PHE A 60 -5.68 -15.18 -2.45
CA PHE A 60 -4.99 -13.99 -1.98
C PHE A 60 -5.95 -12.81 -1.91
N ALA A 61 -5.65 -11.88 -1.02
CA ALA A 61 -6.34 -10.59 -0.96
C ALA A 61 -5.37 -9.47 -0.56
N LEU A 62 -5.80 -8.26 -0.85
CA LEU A 62 -5.22 -7.02 -0.35
C LEU A 62 -6.19 -6.41 0.65
N GLU A 63 -5.72 -6.12 1.85
CA GLU A 63 -6.49 -5.40 2.88
C GLU A 63 -5.92 -4.00 3.05
N HIS A 64 -6.80 -3.01 3.18
CA HIS A 64 -6.44 -1.62 3.37
C HIS A 64 -6.83 -1.14 4.76
N TYR A 65 -5.84 -0.65 5.49
CA TYR A 65 -6.02 -0.04 6.80
C TYR A 65 -5.46 1.38 6.81
N ALA A 66 -6.03 2.26 7.63
CA ALA A 66 -5.58 3.64 7.76
C ALA A 66 -5.50 4.10 9.22
N LEU A 67 -4.50 4.94 9.50
CA LEU A 67 -4.34 5.71 10.73
C LEU A 67 -3.87 7.11 10.33
N ASP A 68 -4.77 8.10 10.41
CA ASP A 68 -4.55 9.44 9.88
C ASP A 68 -4.11 9.40 8.40
N SER A 69 -2.94 9.97 8.07
CA SER A 69 -2.37 9.95 6.72
C SER A 69 -1.53 8.70 6.43
N ILE A 70 -1.41 7.78 7.38
CA ILE A 70 -0.67 6.53 7.23
C ILE A 70 -1.65 5.47 6.76
N HIS A 71 -1.38 4.93 5.57
CA HIS A 71 -2.12 3.81 5.01
C HIS A 71 -1.24 2.58 4.98
N LEU A 72 -1.86 1.43 5.20
CA LEU A 72 -1.23 0.13 5.16
C LEU A 72 -2.00 -0.73 4.16
N ILE A 73 -1.29 -1.29 3.19
CA ILE A 73 -1.83 -2.33 2.30
C ILE A 73 -1.16 -3.64 2.69
N VAL A 74 -1.96 -4.62 3.09
CA VAL A 74 -1.50 -5.92 3.59
C VAL A 74 -1.87 -6.99 2.57
N LEU A 75 -0.86 -7.75 2.15
CA LEU A 75 -1.05 -8.96 1.36
C LEU A 75 -1.33 -10.13 2.30
N VAL A 76 -2.40 -10.86 2.04
CA VAL A 76 -2.85 -11.97 2.88
C VAL A 76 -3.21 -13.21 2.07
N ILE A 77 -3.14 -14.37 2.72
CA ILE A 77 -3.88 -15.56 2.27
C ILE A 77 -5.21 -15.59 3.00
N VAL A 78 -6.30 -15.80 2.26
CA VAL A 78 -7.65 -15.95 2.78
C VAL A 78 -7.99 -17.43 2.91
N LYS A 79 -8.25 -17.87 4.14
CA LYS A 79 -8.78 -19.19 4.47
C LYS A 79 -10.20 -19.03 4.99
N VAL A 80 -11.05 -20.02 4.72
CA VAL A 80 -12.41 -20.07 5.29
C VAL A 80 -12.47 -21.28 6.21
N ASN A 81 -12.80 -21.05 7.47
CA ASN A 81 -12.92 -22.15 8.43
C ASN A 81 -14.21 -22.94 8.23
N GLU A 82 -14.38 -24.04 8.98
CA GLU A 82 -15.55 -24.93 8.88
C GLU A 82 -16.89 -24.22 9.14
N LEU A 83 -16.88 -23.07 9.82
CA LEU A 83 -18.06 -22.26 10.11
C LEU A 83 -18.34 -21.21 9.03
N GLY A 84 -17.62 -21.23 7.90
CA GLY A 84 -17.76 -20.27 6.82
C GLY A 84 -17.17 -18.89 7.13
N LYS A 85 -16.35 -18.76 8.17
CA LYS A 85 -15.74 -17.47 8.57
C LYS A 85 -14.36 -17.34 7.95
N ALA A 86 -14.08 -16.17 7.38
CA ALA A 86 -12.76 -15.84 6.88
C ALA A 86 -11.74 -15.76 8.04
N GLN A 87 -10.54 -16.25 7.74
CA GLN A 87 -9.31 -16.11 8.51
C GLN A 87 -8.20 -15.73 7.53
N TYR A 88 -7.31 -14.87 7.99
CA TYR A 88 -6.28 -14.29 7.16
C TYR A 88 -4.92 -14.71 7.68
N THR A 89 -3.99 -15.00 6.78
CA THR A 89 -2.57 -15.19 7.09
C THR A 89 -1.80 -14.01 6.53
N PHE A 90 -1.14 -13.24 7.40
CA PHE A 90 -0.32 -12.10 7.00
C PHE A 90 0.88 -12.56 6.18
N LEU A 91 1.14 -11.97 5.01
CA LEU A 91 2.30 -12.30 4.17
C LEU A 91 3.31 -11.17 4.09
N ASP A 92 2.85 -9.97 3.77
CA ASP A 92 3.68 -8.77 3.65
C ASP A 92 2.80 -7.53 3.75
N ALA A 93 3.40 -6.37 3.95
CA ALA A 93 2.67 -5.12 3.92
C ALA A 93 3.52 -3.96 3.42
N VAL A 94 2.87 -2.99 2.80
CA VAL A 94 3.47 -1.70 2.45
C VAL A 94 2.80 -0.59 3.23
N LYS A 95 3.63 0.24 3.89
CA LYS A 95 3.21 1.48 4.54
C LYS A 95 3.36 2.63 3.55
N ILE A 96 2.27 3.36 3.35
CA ILE A 96 2.18 4.51 2.44
C ILE A 96 1.76 5.72 3.26
N ILE A 97 2.47 6.84 3.12
CA ILE A 97 2.10 8.10 3.77
C ILE A 97 1.56 9.01 2.67
N LEU A 98 0.26 9.27 2.70
CA LEU A 98 -0.39 10.12 1.70
C LEU A 98 -0.32 11.60 2.09
N GLN A 99 -0.13 12.44 1.10
CA GLN A 99 -0.29 13.89 1.22
C GLN A 99 -1.67 14.34 0.74
N ASN A 100 -1.95 15.64 0.85
CA ASN A 100 -3.21 16.21 0.39
C ASN A 100 -3.43 15.92 -1.10
N ASN A 101 -4.64 15.44 -1.43
CA ASN A 101 -5.06 15.03 -2.78
C ASN A 101 -4.33 13.79 -3.34
N GLU A 102 -3.64 13.04 -2.49
CA GLU A 102 -3.12 11.71 -2.83
C GLU A 102 -4.07 10.64 -2.31
N TYR A 103 -4.25 9.59 -3.10
CA TYR A 103 -5.17 8.50 -2.83
C TYR A 103 -4.48 7.17 -3.14
N ILE A 104 -5.09 6.06 -2.74
CA ILE A 104 -4.59 4.71 -3.02
C ILE A 104 -5.68 3.93 -3.73
N GLN A 105 -5.30 3.24 -4.81
CA GLN A 105 -6.11 2.21 -5.44
C GLN A 105 -5.38 0.86 -5.32
N TYR A 106 -6.15 -0.20 -5.14
CA TYR A 106 -5.67 -1.58 -5.13
C TYR A 106 -6.70 -2.47 -5.83
N GLY A 107 -6.24 -3.49 -6.56
CA GLY A 107 -7.13 -4.44 -7.22
C GLY A 107 -7.94 -3.89 -8.41
N LEU A 108 -7.80 -2.61 -8.74
CA LEU A 108 -8.56 -1.93 -9.78
C LEU A 108 -7.67 -1.03 -10.62
N CYS A 109 -6.49 -1.54 -10.97
CA CYS A 109 -5.55 -0.86 -11.84
C CYS A 109 -5.24 -1.71 -13.06
N ARG A 110 -4.67 -1.05 -14.06
CA ARG A 110 -4.23 -1.66 -15.31
C ARG A 110 -2.74 -1.40 -15.50
N LEU A 111 -2.09 -2.28 -16.24
CA LEU A 111 -0.76 -2.09 -16.78
C LEU A 111 -0.86 -2.26 -18.29
N ASP A 112 -0.43 -1.25 -19.04
CA ASP A 112 -0.52 -1.22 -20.50
C ASP A 112 -1.95 -1.58 -20.98
N GLU A 113 -2.95 -0.97 -20.35
CA GLU A 113 -4.41 -1.18 -20.57
C GLU A 113 -4.97 -2.56 -20.16
N GLY A 114 -4.11 -3.50 -19.77
CA GLY A 114 -4.51 -4.81 -19.24
C GLY A 114 -4.88 -4.73 -17.75
N TYR A 115 -6.09 -5.15 -17.39
CA TYR A 115 -6.50 -5.26 -15.98
C TYR A 115 -5.56 -6.17 -15.19
N ASN A 116 -5.15 -5.70 -14.01
CA ASN A 116 -4.26 -6.45 -13.14
C ASN A 116 -4.65 -6.20 -11.67
N SER A 117 -5.23 -7.22 -11.05
CA SER A 117 -5.66 -7.19 -9.65
C SER A 117 -4.50 -7.11 -8.66
N ASP A 118 -3.29 -7.46 -9.08
CA ASP A 118 -2.13 -7.52 -8.19
C ASP A 118 -1.50 -6.14 -7.99
N LEU A 119 -1.95 -5.12 -8.73
CA LEU A 119 -1.43 -3.76 -8.66
C LEU A 119 -1.99 -2.99 -7.46
N ILE A 120 -1.09 -2.24 -6.84
CA ILE A 120 -1.36 -1.22 -5.83
C ILE A 120 -0.73 0.06 -6.33
N ALA A 121 -1.47 1.17 -6.34
CA ALA A 121 -0.95 2.45 -6.78
C ALA A 121 -1.40 3.56 -5.84
N SER A 122 -0.48 4.49 -5.57
CA SER A 122 -0.86 5.81 -5.06
C SER A 122 -0.90 6.79 -6.21
N TYR A 123 -1.90 7.66 -6.20
CA TYR A 123 -2.16 8.57 -7.31
C TYR A 123 -2.63 9.93 -6.80
N LYS A 124 -2.44 10.97 -7.63
CA LYS A 124 -3.12 12.25 -7.44
C LYS A 124 -4.38 12.28 -8.26
N SER A 125 -5.44 12.84 -7.67
CA SER A 125 -6.65 13.16 -8.42
C SER A 125 -6.97 14.63 -8.24
N SER A 126 -7.22 15.30 -9.36
CA SER A 126 -7.71 16.68 -9.39
C SER A 126 -9.21 16.75 -9.69
N SER A 127 -9.85 15.64 -10.06
CA SER A 127 -11.23 15.57 -10.52
C SER A 127 -11.81 14.17 -10.38
N GLN A 128 -13.08 14.08 -9.98
CA GLN A 128 -13.85 12.82 -9.98
C GLN A 128 -14.45 12.50 -11.37
N LYS A 129 -14.24 13.36 -12.37
CA LYS A 129 -14.77 13.18 -13.73
C LYS A 129 -13.86 12.38 -14.66
N GLU A 130 -12.67 11.99 -14.20
CA GLU A 130 -11.76 11.16 -15.00
C GLU A 130 -12.17 9.70 -14.88
N GLU A 131 -12.26 8.97 -16.00
CA GLU A 131 -12.56 7.53 -15.98
C GLU A 131 -11.41 6.71 -15.37
N PHE A 132 -10.18 7.17 -15.59
CA PHE A 132 -8.97 6.55 -15.07
C PHE A 132 -8.07 7.61 -14.43
N TYR A 133 -7.52 7.26 -13.26
CA TYR A 133 -6.48 8.02 -12.61
C TYR A 133 -5.11 7.57 -13.12
N SER A 134 -4.41 8.45 -13.84
CA SER A 134 -3.12 8.16 -14.47
C SER A 134 -1.94 8.94 -13.88
N ASP A 135 -2.18 9.89 -12.97
CA ASP A 135 -1.13 10.60 -12.23
C ASP A 135 -0.61 9.73 -11.07
N ILE A 136 0.06 8.63 -11.42
CA ILE A 136 0.59 7.62 -10.48
C ILE A 136 1.91 8.10 -9.87
N ILE A 137 1.97 8.15 -8.54
CA ILE A 137 3.13 8.61 -7.78
C ILE A 137 4.06 7.45 -7.45
N PHE A 138 3.49 6.38 -6.89
CA PHE A 138 4.20 5.15 -6.54
C PHE A 138 3.32 3.95 -6.87
N ALA A 139 3.96 2.86 -7.31
CA ALA A 139 3.30 1.61 -7.61
C ALA A 139 4.02 0.43 -6.98
N TRP A 140 3.22 -0.59 -6.67
CA TRP A 140 3.67 -1.88 -6.19
C TRP A 140 2.86 -2.99 -6.86
N THR A 141 3.41 -4.20 -6.84
CA THR A 141 2.68 -5.41 -7.18
C THR A 141 2.72 -6.39 -6.01
N ALA A 142 1.58 -7.03 -5.77
CA ALA A 142 1.45 -8.17 -4.89
C ALA A 142 1.92 -9.43 -5.62
N ASP A 143 3.22 -9.71 -5.55
CA ASP A 143 3.80 -10.91 -6.13
C ASP A 143 3.40 -12.12 -5.29
N ARG A 144 2.38 -12.83 -5.78
CA ARG A 144 1.82 -14.06 -5.16
C ARG A 144 2.83 -15.21 -5.16
N GLN A 145 3.77 -15.24 -6.11
CA GLN A 145 4.76 -16.30 -6.19
C GLN A 145 5.81 -16.17 -5.08
N SER A 146 6.30 -14.95 -4.84
CA SER A 146 7.21 -14.68 -3.72
C SER A 146 6.51 -14.38 -2.40
N LYS A 147 5.18 -14.16 -2.44
CA LYS A 147 4.33 -13.75 -1.31
C LYS A 147 4.76 -12.40 -0.74
N ARG A 148 5.17 -11.46 -1.61
CA ARG A 148 5.71 -10.15 -1.24
C ARG A 148 5.01 -9.02 -1.97
N ILE A 149 5.02 -7.84 -1.36
CA ILE A 149 4.69 -6.60 -2.06
C ILE A 149 6.00 -5.98 -2.53
N VAL A 150 6.15 -5.82 -3.84
CA VAL A 150 7.38 -5.29 -4.45
C VAL A 150 7.09 -4.00 -5.21
N SER A 151 7.98 -3.01 -5.08
CA SER A 151 7.85 -1.75 -5.82
C SER A 151 8.16 -1.97 -7.29
N ILE A 152 7.41 -1.28 -8.15
CA ILE A 152 7.55 -1.32 -9.60
C ILE A 152 7.55 0.09 -10.18
N GLU A 153 7.96 0.23 -11.44
CA GLU A 153 7.85 1.48 -12.18
C GLU A 153 6.38 1.85 -12.42
N THR A 154 6.09 3.15 -12.51
CA THR A 154 4.72 3.67 -12.67
C THR A 154 4.27 3.77 -14.13
N VAL A 155 5.19 3.63 -15.08
CA VAL A 155 4.90 3.78 -16.51
C VAL A 155 3.88 2.75 -16.97
N GLY A 156 2.85 3.21 -17.68
CA GLY A 156 1.80 2.36 -18.23
C GLY A 156 0.73 1.97 -17.21
N ILE A 157 0.81 2.46 -15.96
CA ILE A 157 -0.19 2.19 -14.93
C ILE A 157 -1.25 3.30 -14.91
N ASP A 158 -2.52 2.87 -14.91
CA ASP A 158 -3.65 3.70 -14.55
C ASP A 158 -4.63 2.91 -13.67
N CYS A 159 -5.49 3.62 -12.95
CA CYS A 159 -6.43 3.01 -12.02
C CYS A 159 -7.86 3.46 -12.30
N ILE A 160 -8.80 2.52 -12.23
CA ILE A 160 -10.22 2.74 -12.52
C ILE A 160 -10.80 3.67 -11.44
N ASN A 161 -11.48 4.73 -11.87
CA ASN A 161 -12.33 5.53 -10.99
C ASN A 161 -13.71 4.87 -10.90
N GLU A 162 -13.97 4.11 -9.83
CA GLU A 162 -15.27 3.47 -9.61
C GLU A 162 -16.45 4.46 -9.47
N GLY A 163 -16.15 5.72 -9.18
CA GLY A 163 -17.15 6.80 -9.10
C GLY A 163 -17.47 7.45 -10.46
N TYR A 164 -16.75 7.10 -11.53
CA TYR A 164 -16.94 7.71 -12.84
C TYR A 164 -18.35 7.44 -13.37
N GLY A 165 -19.00 8.50 -13.88
CA GLY A 165 -20.37 8.44 -14.41
C GLY A 165 -21.49 8.37 -13.36
N LEU A 166 -21.17 8.26 -12.06
CA LEU A 166 -22.17 8.34 -10.99
C LEU A 166 -22.55 9.79 -10.64
N PHE A 167 -21.66 10.74 -10.93
CA PHE A 167 -21.86 12.18 -10.71
C PHE A 167 -22.03 12.91 -12.04
N ASN A 168 -23.03 12.50 -12.82
CA ASN A 168 -23.44 13.25 -14.00
C ASN A 168 -24.44 14.34 -13.57
N ASP A 169 -23.91 15.57 -13.50
CA ASP A 169 -24.56 16.88 -13.63
C ASP A 169 -25.86 17.17 -12.81
N GLU A 170 -25.69 17.92 -11.71
CA GLU A 170 -26.53 19.10 -11.43
C GLU A 170 -25.84 20.35 -11.99
#